data_AF-A0A931G6B1-F1
#
_entry.id   AF-A0A931G6B1-F1
#
_cell.length_a   1.000
_cell.length_b   1.000
_cell.length_c   1.000
_cell.angle_alpha   90.00
_cell.angle_beta   90.00
_cell.angle_gamma   90.00
#
_symmetry.space_group_name_H-M   'P 1'
#
loop_
_entity.id
_entity.type
_entity.pdbx_description
1 polymer ?
#
loop_
_entity_poly.entity_id
_entity_poly.type
_entity_poly.pdbx_seq_one_letter_code
_entity_poly.pdbx_strand_id
1 'polypeptide(L)'
;MTRSGVAEHWTKHNSWPWTAPPGTWYRQEVFGAGFGYSGPSLVQSRLGTKGFPENGLGELHYVGATSSGAMQHWRRVTGGMWEYVTTFGAGVTSGPALIEGTYGAGNEAGIGNFELCVAVGEQIQHWWRHNSSGGPWTLGAEFGNAASRVVGLLQGTYGTNLEIIVQRTDGRYQHYWRDGAGWHAGVIMV
;
A
#
# COMPACT_ATOMS: atom_id res chain seq x y z
N MET A 1 12.25 -0.32 23.47
CA MET A 1 11.04 0.33 22.92
C MET A 1 11.27 0.61 21.46
N THR A 2 10.49 0.00 20.57
CA THR A 2 10.46 0.36 19.14
C THR A 2 9.94 1.80 19.03
N ARG A 3 10.70 2.68 18.38
CA ARG A 3 10.30 4.07 18.15
C ARG A 3 9.03 4.07 17.29
N SER A 4 7.98 4.72 17.74
CA SER A 4 6.73 4.88 16.99
C SER A 4 6.46 6.35 16.66
N GLY A 5 5.81 6.61 15.53
CA GLY A 5 5.46 7.95 15.05
C GLY A 5 4.01 8.10 14.62
N VAL A 6 3.73 9.23 13.99
CA VAL A 6 2.47 9.61 13.33
C VAL A 6 2.71 9.77 11.83
N ALA A 7 1.68 9.69 11.00
CA ALA A 7 1.80 10.08 9.59
C ALA A 7 1.39 11.55 9.43
N GLU A 8 2.05 12.25 8.50
CA GLU A 8 1.76 13.64 8.19
C GLU A 8 1.47 13.77 6.69
N HIS A 9 0.44 14.53 6.34
CA HIS A 9 0.16 14.87 4.96
C HIS A 9 0.58 16.31 4.71
N TRP A 10 1.50 16.46 3.77
CA TRP A 10 2.02 17.75 3.32
C TRP A 10 1.52 18.03 1.91
N THR A 11 1.08 19.27 1.67
CA THR A 11 0.68 19.72 0.34
C THR A 11 1.41 20.99 -0.02
N LYS A 12 1.50 21.26 -1.32
CA LYS A 12 2.13 22.46 -1.87
C LYS A 12 1.09 23.35 -2.51
N HIS A 13 1.22 24.65 -2.29
CA HIS A 13 0.33 25.61 -2.91
C HIS A 13 0.71 25.83 -4.39
N ASN A 14 -0.14 25.34 -5.30
CA ASN A 14 0.13 25.34 -6.74
C ASN A 14 -1.02 25.90 -7.60
N SER A 15 -2.01 26.58 -6.99
CA SER A 15 -3.16 27.12 -7.71
C SER A 15 -3.64 28.46 -7.14
N TRP A 16 -4.39 29.21 -7.94
CA TRP A 16 -5.07 30.44 -7.52
C TRP A 16 -6.20 30.15 -6.50
N PRO A 17 -6.50 31.05 -5.53
CA PRO A 17 -5.84 32.33 -5.25
C PRO A 17 -4.53 32.17 -4.48
N TRP A 18 -3.50 32.92 -4.87
CA TRP A 18 -2.16 32.89 -4.28
C TRP A 18 -2.12 33.41 -2.83
N THR A 19 -2.52 32.58 -1.86
CA THR A 19 -2.44 32.88 -0.42
C THR A 19 -1.05 32.60 0.18
N ALA A 20 -0.19 31.94 -0.58
CA ALA A 20 1.22 31.67 -0.26
C ALA A 20 2.05 31.58 -1.56
N PRO A 21 3.38 31.83 -1.52
CA PRO A 21 4.25 31.67 -2.68
C PRO A 21 4.12 30.28 -3.31
N PRO A 22 4.03 30.18 -4.66
CA PRO A 22 3.97 28.89 -5.34
C PRO A 22 5.11 27.96 -4.91
N GLY A 23 4.81 26.68 -4.69
CA GLY A 23 5.79 25.69 -4.25
C GLY A 23 6.08 25.67 -2.74
N THR A 24 5.46 26.55 -1.95
CA THR A 24 5.54 26.46 -0.48
C THR A 24 4.81 25.21 -0.01
N TRP A 25 5.54 24.32 0.67
CA TRP A 25 4.97 23.17 1.36
C TRP A 25 4.43 23.56 2.71
N TYR A 26 3.27 23.04 3.06
CA TYR A 26 2.69 23.16 4.39
C TYR A 26 2.04 21.84 4.80
N ARG A 27 2.10 21.56 6.10
CA ARG A 27 1.42 20.38 6.66
C ARG A 27 -0.08 20.67 6.67
N GLN A 28 -0.84 19.83 5.98
CA GLN A 28 -2.29 19.86 5.98
C GLN A 28 -2.83 19.24 7.28
N GLU A 29 -2.32 18.08 7.63
CA GLU A 29 -2.87 17.28 8.73
C GLU A 29 -1.86 16.26 9.25
N VAL A 30 -2.11 15.81 10.49
CA VAL A 30 -1.47 14.65 11.12
C VAL A 30 -2.53 13.57 11.24
N PHE A 31 -2.23 12.34 10.82
CA PHE A 31 -3.16 11.22 10.84
C PHE A 31 -2.46 9.92 11.18
N GLY A 32 -3.18 9.01 11.84
CA GLY A 32 -2.62 7.76 12.35
C GLY A 32 -1.51 7.94 13.38
N ALA A 33 -1.32 6.92 14.20
CA ALA A 33 -0.35 6.93 15.27
C ALA A 33 0.13 5.52 15.58
N GLY A 34 1.28 5.44 16.23
CA GLY A 34 1.88 4.16 16.59
C GLY A 34 2.62 3.49 15.43
N PHE A 35 2.84 4.18 14.30
CA PHE A 35 3.57 3.62 13.16
C PHE A 35 5.01 3.33 13.53
N GLY A 36 5.43 2.07 13.39
CA GLY A 36 6.82 1.62 13.60
C GLY A 36 7.59 1.49 12.30
N TYR A 37 6.89 1.29 11.18
CA TYR A 37 7.48 1.07 9.87
C TYR A 37 6.65 1.74 8.77
N SER A 38 7.34 2.27 7.77
CA SER A 38 6.75 2.82 6.54
C SER A 38 7.32 2.09 5.32
N GLY A 39 6.52 1.99 4.27
CA GLY A 39 6.87 1.40 2.98
C GLY A 39 6.08 2.06 1.84
N PRO A 40 6.28 1.65 0.58
CA PRO A 40 5.60 2.22 -0.58
C PRO A 40 4.11 1.82 -0.57
N SER A 41 3.32 2.54 0.23
CA SER A 41 2.00 2.10 0.69
C SER A 41 0.90 3.15 0.51
N LEU A 42 1.16 4.19 -0.29
CA LEU A 42 0.19 5.21 -0.69
C LEU A 42 -0.25 4.94 -2.12
N VAL A 43 -1.56 4.77 -2.34
CA VAL A 43 -2.14 4.59 -3.68
C VAL A 43 -3.25 5.61 -3.92
N GLN A 44 -3.31 6.12 -5.14
CA GLN A 44 -4.51 6.80 -5.65
C GLN A 44 -5.42 5.74 -6.27
N SER A 45 -6.61 5.60 -5.72
CA SER A 45 -7.56 4.54 -6.03
C SER A 45 -8.67 5.03 -6.95
N ARG A 46 -9.19 4.10 -7.76
CA ARG A 46 -10.38 4.30 -8.60
C ARG A 46 -11.71 4.18 -7.84
N LEU A 47 -11.69 3.90 -6.53
CA LEU A 47 -12.89 3.73 -5.70
C LEU A 47 -13.88 4.91 -5.75
N GLY A 48 -13.40 6.13 -5.99
CA GLY A 48 -14.24 7.33 -6.14
C GLY A 48 -14.79 7.58 -7.56
N THR A 49 -14.59 6.67 -8.51
CA THR A 49 -14.91 6.93 -9.92
C THR A 49 -16.41 6.83 -10.24
N LYS A 50 -16.94 7.90 -10.83
CA LYS A 50 -18.04 7.85 -11.82
C LYS A 50 -17.72 8.78 -13.01
N GLY A 51 -16.78 8.40 -13.89
CA GLY A 51 -16.55 9.07 -15.19
C GLY A 51 -15.09 9.27 -15.60
N PHE A 52 -14.86 9.75 -16.84
CA PHE A 52 -13.55 10.00 -17.45
C PHE A 52 -13.27 11.51 -17.60
N PRO A 53 -12.09 12.04 -17.19
CA PRO A 53 -11.15 11.46 -16.21
C PRO A 53 -11.83 11.32 -14.83
N GLU A 54 -11.10 10.94 -13.76
CA GLU A 54 -11.61 10.78 -12.37
C GLU A 54 -12.45 11.97 -11.84
N ASN A 55 -12.57 13.06 -12.60
CA ASN A 55 -13.45 14.21 -12.40
C ASN A 55 -13.26 14.86 -11.03
N GLY A 56 -12.04 14.77 -10.51
CA GLY A 56 -11.69 15.28 -9.18
C GLY A 56 -12.33 14.48 -8.04
N LEU A 57 -12.58 13.18 -8.24
CA LEU A 57 -13.17 12.30 -7.22
C LEU A 57 -12.23 11.18 -6.76
N GLY A 58 -10.96 11.21 -7.18
CA GLY A 58 -9.96 10.23 -6.73
C GLY A 58 -9.84 10.17 -5.20
N GLU A 59 -9.58 8.98 -4.67
CA GLU A 59 -9.31 8.76 -3.24
C GLU A 59 -7.86 8.34 -3.05
N LEU A 60 -7.22 8.83 -2.00
CA LEU A 60 -5.91 8.33 -1.57
C LEU A 60 -6.09 7.28 -0.48
N HIS A 61 -5.32 6.20 -0.53
CA HIS A 61 -5.31 5.16 0.48
C HIS A 61 -3.89 4.91 0.96
N TYR A 62 -3.73 4.79 2.27
CA TYR A 62 -2.46 4.55 2.93
C TYR A 62 -2.58 3.37 3.89
N VAL A 63 -1.59 2.48 3.88
CA VAL A 63 -1.47 1.43 4.90
C VAL A 63 -0.12 1.53 5.60
N GLY A 64 -0.10 1.70 6.91
CA GLY A 64 1.13 1.73 7.70
C GLY A 64 1.18 0.62 8.76
N ALA A 65 2.38 0.09 9.02
CA ALA A 65 2.58 -0.92 10.05
C ALA A 65 2.91 -0.26 11.40
N THR A 66 2.21 -0.67 12.45
CA THR A 66 2.38 -0.18 13.81
C THR A 66 3.56 -0.85 14.51
N SER A 67 4.12 -0.21 15.53
CA SER A 67 5.16 -0.80 16.39
C SER A 67 4.66 -2.00 17.21
N SER A 68 3.34 -2.20 17.30
CA SER A 68 2.71 -3.39 17.88
C SER A 68 2.59 -4.56 16.90
N GLY A 69 2.98 -4.39 15.64
CA GLY A 69 2.94 -5.42 14.62
C GLY A 69 1.59 -5.58 13.90
N ALA A 70 0.66 -4.64 14.05
CA ALA A 70 -0.57 -4.59 13.25
C ALA A 70 -0.40 -3.60 12.07
N MET A 71 -1.35 -3.57 11.14
CA MET A 71 -1.41 -2.56 10.07
C MET A 71 -2.68 -1.73 10.18
N GLN A 72 -2.58 -0.42 9.95
CA GLN A 72 -3.73 0.49 9.87
C GLN A 72 -3.94 0.94 8.43
N HIS A 73 -5.17 0.84 7.93
CA HIS A 73 -5.60 1.38 6.65
C HIS A 73 -6.33 2.71 6.87
N TRP A 74 -5.88 3.74 6.16
CA TRP A 74 -6.43 5.08 6.14
C TRP A 74 -6.84 5.46 4.71
N ARG A 75 -7.93 6.20 4.56
CA ARG A 75 -8.38 6.76 3.27
C ARG A 75 -8.51 8.26 3.35
N ARG A 76 -8.37 8.96 2.23
CA ARG A 76 -8.67 10.38 2.10
C ARG A 76 -9.42 10.61 0.80
N VAL A 77 -10.67 11.05 0.93
CA VAL A 77 -11.50 11.44 -0.21
C VAL A 77 -11.08 12.81 -0.75
N THR A 78 -11.45 13.14 -1.98
CA THR A 78 -11.18 14.48 -2.52
C THR A 78 -11.84 15.56 -1.65
N GLY A 79 -11.05 16.57 -1.26
CA GLY A 79 -11.47 17.66 -0.37
C GLY A 79 -11.65 17.29 1.11
N GLY A 80 -11.59 16.00 1.47
CA GLY A 80 -11.77 15.52 2.84
C GLY A 80 -10.47 15.47 3.67
N MET A 81 -10.58 14.98 4.90
CA MET A 81 -9.45 14.66 5.77
C MET A 81 -9.11 13.16 5.67
N TRP A 82 -7.97 12.75 6.23
CA TRP A 82 -7.67 11.32 6.40
C TRP A 82 -8.62 10.68 7.41
N GLU A 83 -9.23 9.57 7.00
CA GLU A 83 -10.18 8.77 7.77
C GLU A 83 -9.61 7.38 8.04
N TYR A 84 -9.71 6.94 9.29
CA TYR A 84 -9.39 5.57 9.65
C TYR A 84 -10.40 4.60 9.04
N VAL A 85 -9.91 3.59 8.31
CA VAL A 85 -10.76 2.55 7.72
C VAL A 85 -10.81 1.33 8.63
N THR A 86 -9.65 0.74 8.93
CA THR A 86 -9.57 -0.48 9.75
C THR A 86 -8.13 -0.78 10.21
N THR A 87 -7.99 -1.72 11.15
CA THR A 87 -6.73 -2.31 11.58
C THR A 87 -6.79 -3.80 11.33
N PHE A 88 -5.72 -4.39 10.80
CA PHE A 88 -5.66 -5.79 10.40
C PHE A 88 -4.23 -6.33 10.47
N GLY A 89 -4.09 -7.65 10.42
CA GLY A 89 -2.80 -8.34 10.55
C GLY A 89 -2.20 -8.27 11.96
N ALA A 90 -1.17 -9.07 12.18
CA ALA A 90 -0.43 -9.14 13.44
C ALA A 90 1.00 -9.63 13.19
N GLY A 91 1.93 -9.32 14.10
CA GLY A 91 3.33 -9.77 14.02
C GLY A 91 4.15 -9.12 12.90
N VAL A 92 3.65 -8.06 12.26
CA VAL A 92 4.32 -7.37 11.16
C VAL A 92 5.64 -6.74 11.61
N THR A 93 6.71 -6.98 10.83
CA THR A 93 8.08 -6.54 11.16
C THR A 93 8.66 -5.54 10.15
N SER A 94 7.91 -5.15 9.12
CA SER A 94 8.34 -4.18 8.11
C SER A 94 7.23 -3.24 7.66
N GLY A 95 7.58 -2.23 6.85
CA GLY A 95 6.60 -1.45 6.11
C GLY A 95 5.94 -2.30 5.02
N PRO A 96 4.65 -2.09 4.73
CA PRO A 96 3.96 -2.76 3.63
C PRO A 96 4.25 -2.10 2.27
N ALA A 97 4.05 -2.85 1.20
CA ALA A 97 3.94 -2.33 -0.17
C ALA A 97 2.50 -2.55 -0.66
N LEU A 98 1.83 -1.49 -1.15
CA LEU A 98 0.41 -1.50 -1.54
C LEU A 98 0.25 -1.10 -3.00
N ILE A 99 -0.64 -1.78 -3.72
CA ILE A 99 -1.14 -1.36 -5.04
C ILE A 99 -2.67 -1.53 -5.10
N GLU A 100 -3.31 -0.82 -6.05
CA GLU A 100 -4.58 -1.28 -6.62
C GLU A 100 -4.25 -2.15 -7.84
N GLY A 101 -4.53 -3.45 -7.76
CA GLY A 101 -4.37 -4.38 -8.88
C GLY A 101 -5.59 -4.41 -9.78
N THR A 102 -5.60 -5.29 -10.79
CA THR A 102 -6.74 -5.44 -11.72
C THR A 102 -7.72 -6.55 -11.35
N TYR A 103 -7.45 -7.36 -10.31
CA TYR A 103 -8.38 -8.42 -9.93
C TYR A 103 -9.72 -7.83 -9.48
N GLY A 104 -10.82 -8.31 -10.07
CA GLY A 104 -12.16 -7.75 -9.85
C GLY A 104 -12.48 -6.52 -10.70
N ALA A 105 -11.50 -5.91 -11.37
CA ALA A 105 -11.74 -4.87 -12.36
C ALA A 105 -12.27 -5.52 -13.65
N GLY A 106 -13.50 -5.20 -14.04
CA GLY A 106 -14.10 -5.74 -15.27
C GLY A 106 -13.49 -5.19 -16.57
N ASN A 107 -12.69 -4.12 -16.47
CA ASN A 107 -11.88 -3.49 -17.54
C ASN A 107 -10.86 -2.53 -16.90
N GLU A 108 -10.07 -1.83 -17.72
CA GLU A 108 -8.99 -0.92 -17.28
C GLU A 108 -9.48 0.32 -16.50
N ALA A 109 -10.76 0.65 -16.62
CA ALA A 109 -11.42 1.70 -15.83
C ALA A 109 -12.14 1.15 -14.59
N GLY A 110 -12.15 -0.17 -14.42
CA GLY A 110 -12.79 -0.85 -13.30
C GLY A 110 -12.03 -0.69 -11.99
N ILE A 111 -12.75 -0.87 -10.88
CA ILE A 111 -12.19 -0.88 -9.54
C ILE A 111 -11.65 -2.27 -9.25
N GLY A 112 -10.35 -2.37 -9.06
CA GLY A 112 -9.72 -3.63 -8.70
C GLY A 112 -9.47 -3.75 -7.21
N ASN A 113 -8.99 -4.91 -6.78
CA ASN A 113 -8.60 -5.15 -5.40
C ASN A 113 -7.43 -4.25 -4.99
N PHE A 114 -7.42 -3.89 -3.70
CA PHE A 114 -6.14 -3.57 -3.08
C PHE A 114 -5.37 -4.86 -2.83
N GLU A 115 -4.09 -4.84 -3.15
CA GLU A 115 -3.15 -5.95 -2.99
C GLU A 115 -1.94 -5.41 -2.22
N LEU A 116 -1.53 -6.11 -1.17
CA LEU A 116 -0.49 -5.68 -0.25
C LEU A 116 0.45 -6.84 0.08
N CYS A 117 1.75 -6.56 0.14
CA CYS A 117 2.76 -7.50 0.65
C CYS A 117 3.56 -6.87 1.79
N VAL A 118 3.87 -7.66 2.82
CA VAL A 118 4.59 -7.21 4.01
C VAL A 118 5.39 -8.35 4.65
N ALA A 119 6.52 -8.05 5.29
CA ALA A 119 7.31 -9.06 5.98
C ALA A 119 6.76 -9.32 7.41
N VAL A 120 6.68 -10.60 7.76
CA VAL A 120 6.22 -11.13 9.05
C VAL A 120 7.07 -12.34 9.40
N GLY A 121 7.90 -12.24 10.45
CA GLY A 121 8.67 -13.39 10.95
C GLY A 121 9.54 -14.08 9.89
N GLU A 122 10.30 -13.30 9.11
CA GLU A 122 11.12 -13.76 7.98
C GLU A 122 10.37 -14.38 6.78
N GLN A 123 9.04 -14.38 6.80
CA GLN A 123 8.19 -14.68 5.66
C GLN A 123 7.54 -13.41 5.10
N ILE A 124 6.88 -13.54 3.96
CA ILE A 124 6.07 -12.50 3.35
C ILE A 124 4.61 -12.92 3.47
N GLN A 125 3.76 -12.01 3.95
CA GLN A 125 2.32 -12.15 3.86
C GLN A 125 1.78 -11.34 2.70
N HIS A 126 0.96 -11.96 1.87
CA HIS A 126 0.13 -11.31 0.86
C HIS A 126 -1.29 -11.11 1.41
N TRP A 127 -1.76 -9.87 1.36
CA TRP A 127 -3.10 -9.47 1.76
C TRP A 127 -3.85 -8.86 0.59
N TRP A 128 -5.16 -9.06 0.53
CA TRP A 128 -6.01 -8.45 -0.47
C TRP A 128 -7.31 -7.93 0.13
N ARG A 129 -7.92 -6.95 -0.53
CA ARG A 129 -9.24 -6.41 -0.18
C ARG A 129 -10.09 -6.17 -1.41
N HIS A 130 -11.30 -6.73 -1.42
CA HIS A 130 -12.31 -6.43 -2.44
C HIS A 130 -12.85 -5.02 -2.26
N ASN A 131 -12.51 -4.16 -3.22
CA ASN A 131 -12.87 -2.75 -3.18
C ASN A 131 -14.31 -2.49 -3.66
N SER A 132 -14.77 -3.19 -4.71
CA SER A 132 -16.11 -3.00 -5.29
C SER A 132 -17.26 -3.24 -4.29
N SER A 133 -17.07 -4.10 -3.30
CA SER A 133 -18.05 -4.39 -2.23
C SER A 133 -17.64 -3.84 -0.86
N GLY A 134 -16.44 -3.25 -0.74
CA GLY A 134 -15.93 -2.68 0.50
C GLY A 134 -15.59 -3.69 1.61
N GLY A 135 -15.28 -4.94 1.27
CA GLY A 135 -15.04 -6.04 2.23
C GLY A 135 -13.83 -5.85 3.17
N PRO A 136 -13.62 -6.76 4.14
CA PRO A 136 -12.45 -6.74 5.01
C PRO A 136 -11.16 -7.10 4.25
N TRP A 137 -10.02 -6.79 4.85
CA TRP A 137 -8.73 -7.34 4.40
C TRP A 137 -8.68 -8.85 4.67
N THR A 138 -8.16 -9.60 3.70
CA THR A 138 -8.03 -11.06 3.77
C THR A 138 -6.58 -11.45 3.57
N LEU A 139 -6.05 -12.31 4.45
CA LEU A 139 -4.75 -12.95 4.26
C LEU A 139 -4.89 -13.97 3.13
N GLY A 140 -4.19 -13.73 2.02
CA GLY A 140 -4.23 -14.59 0.85
C GLY A 140 -3.18 -15.70 0.88
N ALA A 141 -1.94 -15.37 1.26
CA ALA A 141 -0.84 -16.33 1.29
C ALA A 141 0.27 -15.90 2.25
N GLU A 142 1.03 -16.90 2.70
CA GLU A 142 2.33 -16.72 3.36
C GLU A 142 3.38 -17.48 2.55
N PHE A 143 4.51 -16.83 2.25
CA PHE A 143 5.53 -17.41 1.37
C PHE A 143 6.91 -16.79 1.60
N GLY A 144 7.92 -17.39 0.96
CA GLY A 144 9.30 -16.93 1.02
C GLY A 144 10.00 -17.27 2.34
N ASN A 145 11.27 -16.92 2.42
CA ASN A 145 12.10 -17.10 3.61
C ASN A 145 13.13 -15.98 3.73
N ALA A 146 13.68 -15.82 4.93
CA ALA A 146 14.70 -14.82 5.23
C ALA A 146 14.29 -13.39 4.79
N ALA A 147 13.00 -13.06 4.77
CA ALA A 147 12.48 -11.77 4.33
C ALA A 147 12.66 -10.72 5.43
N SER A 148 13.39 -9.65 5.13
CA SER A 148 13.54 -8.50 6.02
C SER A 148 12.47 -7.45 5.75
N ARG A 149 12.24 -7.10 4.47
CA ARG A 149 11.18 -6.18 4.04
C ARG A 149 10.81 -6.36 2.58
N VAL A 150 9.58 -6.02 2.23
CA VAL A 150 9.16 -5.85 0.83
C VAL A 150 9.56 -4.45 0.37
N VAL A 151 10.31 -4.35 -0.73
CA VAL A 151 10.88 -3.09 -1.24
C VAL A 151 9.96 -2.45 -2.28
N GLY A 152 9.27 -3.27 -3.06
CA GLY A 152 8.32 -2.83 -4.07
C GLY A 152 7.36 -3.94 -4.42
N LEU A 153 6.17 -3.54 -4.86
CA LEU A 153 5.11 -4.37 -5.39
C LEU A 153 4.55 -3.70 -6.62
N LEU A 154 4.34 -4.47 -7.68
CA LEU A 154 3.63 -4.05 -8.87
C LEU A 154 2.81 -5.21 -9.45
N GLN A 155 1.92 -4.88 -10.38
CA GLN A 155 1.32 -5.87 -11.26
C GLN A 155 1.92 -5.73 -12.66
N GLY A 156 2.57 -6.79 -13.13
CA GLY A 156 3.20 -6.83 -14.44
C GLY A 156 2.16 -7.05 -15.55
N THR A 157 2.45 -6.57 -16.75
CA THR A 157 1.63 -6.89 -17.95
C THR A 157 1.89 -8.31 -18.47
N TYR A 158 2.94 -8.96 -17.98
CA TYR A 158 3.22 -10.37 -18.25
C TYR A 158 2.32 -11.25 -17.37
N GLY A 159 1.27 -11.82 -17.97
CA GLY A 159 0.33 -12.71 -17.28
C GLY A 159 -0.52 -12.05 -16.19
N THR A 160 -0.48 -10.71 -16.05
CA THR A 160 -1.11 -9.95 -14.95
C THR A 160 -0.60 -10.35 -13.57
N ASN A 161 0.64 -10.84 -13.50
CA ASN A 161 1.25 -11.34 -12.28
C ASN A 161 1.47 -10.22 -11.27
N LEU A 162 1.32 -10.53 -9.98
CA LEU A 162 1.91 -9.68 -8.94
C LEU A 162 3.40 -9.98 -8.88
N GLU A 163 4.21 -8.94 -8.73
CA GLU A 163 5.67 -9.08 -8.65
C GLU A 163 6.22 -8.21 -7.53
N ILE A 164 7.12 -8.78 -6.75
CA ILE A 164 7.75 -8.08 -5.63
C ILE A 164 9.26 -8.26 -5.63
N ILE A 165 9.94 -7.26 -5.07
CA ILE A 165 11.34 -7.35 -4.68
C ILE A 165 11.40 -7.32 -3.16
N VAL A 166 12.08 -8.31 -2.58
CA VAL A 166 12.21 -8.50 -1.14
C VAL A 166 13.67 -8.33 -0.77
N GLN A 167 13.95 -7.47 0.22
CA GLN A 167 15.26 -7.49 0.85
C GLN A 167 15.30 -8.66 1.82
N ARG A 168 16.36 -9.47 1.73
CA ARG A 168 16.61 -10.60 2.62
C ARG A 168 17.38 -10.18 3.88
N THR A 169 17.38 -11.02 4.91
CA THR A 169 18.11 -10.79 6.17
C THR A 169 19.63 -10.86 5.98
N ASP A 170 20.12 -11.50 4.92
CA ASP A 170 21.52 -11.54 4.53
C ASP A 170 21.97 -10.33 3.67
N GLY A 171 21.10 -9.34 3.48
CA GLY A 171 21.37 -8.10 2.75
C GLY A 171 21.17 -8.20 1.23
N ARG A 172 20.97 -9.40 0.68
CA ARG A 172 20.65 -9.62 -0.74
C ARG A 172 19.19 -9.26 -1.03
N TYR A 173 18.83 -9.26 -2.31
CA TYR A 173 17.45 -9.07 -2.75
C TYR A 173 16.92 -10.32 -3.43
N GLN A 174 15.62 -10.55 -3.41
CA GLN A 174 15.00 -11.65 -4.13
C GLN A 174 13.71 -11.20 -4.81
N HIS A 175 13.54 -11.63 -6.05
CA HIS A 175 12.29 -11.47 -6.79
C HIS A 175 11.33 -12.60 -6.43
N TYR A 176 10.05 -12.27 -6.33
CA TYR A 176 8.95 -13.24 -6.27
C TYR A 176 7.85 -12.78 -7.20
N TRP A 177 7.11 -13.72 -7.79
CA TRP A 177 5.92 -13.42 -8.57
C TRP A 177 4.76 -14.33 -8.20
N ARG A 178 3.53 -13.87 -8.46
CA ARG A 178 2.30 -14.63 -8.30
C ARG A 178 1.58 -14.76 -9.63
N ASP A 179 1.29 -15.99 -10.05
CA ASP A 179 0.41 -16.29 -11.18
C ASP A 179 -0.83 -17.06 -10.71
N GLY A 180 -1.56 -17.70 -11.64
CA GLY A 180 -2.74 -18.51 -11.32
C GLY A 180 -2.45 -19.78 -10.48
N ALA A 181 -1.20 -20.23 -10.41
CA ALA A 181 -0.79 -21.39 -9.61
C ALA A 181 -0.27 -20.99 -8.20
N GLY A 182 -0.12 -19.70 -7.92
CA GLY A 182 0.31 -19.19 -6.62
C GLY A 182 1.61 -18.40 -6.68
N TRP A 183 2.28 -18.29 -5.54
CA TRP A 183 3.53 -17.54 -5.39
C TRP A 183 4.75 -18.40 -5.71
N HIS A 184 5.71 -17.82 -6.41
CA HIS A 184 6.94 -18.46 -6.85
C HIS A 184 8.16 -17.67 -6.41
N ALA A 185 9.21 -18.38 -6.02
CA ALA A 185 10.50 -17.80 -5.69
C ALA A 185 11.33 -17.60 -6.96
N GLY A 186 11.73 -16.37 -7.20
CA GLY A 186 12.65 -16.00 -8.27
C GLY A 186 14.09 -15.85 -7.82
N VAL A 187 14.85 -15.20 -8.68
CA VAL A 187 16.29 -15.03 -8.54
C VAL A 187 16.66 -14.25 -7.29
N ILE A 188 17.73 -14.69 -6.62
CA ILE A 188 18.41 -13.93 -5.57
C ILE A 188 19.47 -13.06 -6.23
N MET A 189 19.39 -11.76 -6.02
CA MET A 189 20.24 -10.70 -6.56
C MET A 189 21.21 -10.20 -5.47
N VAL A 190 22.41 -9.81 -5.90
CA VAL A 190 23.47 -9.26 -5.03
C VAL A 190 23.34 -7.76 -4.83
#